data_AF-A0A7W2FZH9-F1
#
_entry.id   AF-A0A7W2FZH9-F1
#
_cell.length_a   1.000
_cell.length_b   1.000
_cell.length_c   1.000
_cell.angle_alpha   90.00
_cell.angle_beta   90.00
_cell.angle_gamma   90.00
#
_symmetry.space_group_name_H-M   'P 1'
#
loop_
_entity.id
_entity.type
_entity.pdbx_description
1 polymer ?
#
loop_
_entity_poly.entity_id
_entity_poly.type
_entity_poly.pdbx_seq_one_letter_code
_entity_poly.pdbx_strand_id
1 'polypeptide(L)'
;MNSKNIENLIKTDLETFLHYKSLKGKVTVNDAIEIAAYVAANFFRVIFAKNKELKPEELNGVFGIISNVYNDLFENQITKNDYKKISTLTFELLKNTDFDQLSTSFFKNLIQNTTN
;
A
#
# COMPACT_ATOMS: atom_id res chain seq x y z
N MET A 1 12.24 -6.81 14.76
CA MET A 1 12.25 -5.77 13.71
C MET A 1 12.12 -4.43 14.41
N ASN A 2 13.08 -3.52 14.22
CA ASN A 2 12.99 -2.18 14.79
C ASN A 2 11.97 -1.36 13.97
N SER A 3 11.20 -0.47 14.59
CA SER A 3 10.11 0.29 13.94
C SER A 3 10.57 1.09 12.72
N LYS A 4 11.79 1.65 12.78
CA LYS A 4 12.41 2.36 11.64
C LYS A 4 12.58 1.51 10.38
N ASN A 5 12.62 0.18 10.50
CA ASN A 5 12.80 -0.70 9.35
C ASN A 5 11.47 -0.92 8.60
N ILE A 6 10.35 -1.14 9.30
CA ILE A 6 9.06 -1.33 8.62
C ILE A 6 8.56 -0.05 7.96
N GLU A 7 8.81 1.11 8.59
CA GLU A 7 8.50 2.42 8.02
C GLU A 7 9.25 2.66 6.70
N ASN A 8 10.56 2.41 6.68
CA ASN A 8 11.35 2.52 5.47
C ASN A 8 10.88 1.57 4.37
N LEU A 9 10.54 0.33 4.71
CA LEU A 9 10.06 -0.64 3.72
C LEU A 9 8.72 -0.20 3.10
N ILE A 10 7.75 0.21 3.92
CA ILE A 10 6.46 0.73 3.43
C ILE A 10 6.69 1.95 2.55
N LYS A 11 7.53 2.90 3.01
CA LYS A 11 7.87 4.09 2.24
C LYS A 11 8.47 3.74 0.87
N THR A 12 9.49 2.88 0.86
CA THR A 12 10.16 2.44 -0.38
C THR A 12 9.19 1.75 -1.32
N ASP A 13 8.32 0.87 -0.83
CA ASP A 13 7.32 0.20 -1.65
C ASP A 13 6.36 1.22 -2.28
N LEU A 14 5.80 2.14 -1.49
CA LEU A 14 4.90 3.19 -1.99
C LEU A 14 5.58 4.06 -3.06
N GLU A 15 6.77 4.59 -2.77
CA GLU A 15 7.53 5.44 -3.70
C GLU A 15 7.86 4.69 -4.99
N THR A 16 8.29 3.43 -4.89
CA THR A 16 8.65 2.59 -6.03
C THR A 16 7.44 2.34 -6.93
N PHE A 17 6.30 1.96 -6.36
CA PHE A 17 5.10 1.66 -7.15
C PHE A 17 4.45 2.92 -7.74
N LEU A 18 4.47 4.03 -7.01
CA LEU A 18 4.05 5.34 -7.54
C LEU A 18 4.97 5.77 -8.69
N HIS A 19 6.28 5.57 -8.57
CA HIS A 19 7.23 5.85 -9.63
C HIS A 19 6.92 5.01 -10.88
N TYR A 20 6.78 3.70 -10.76
CA TYR A 20 6.40 2.83 -11.90
C TYR A 20 5.07 3.22 -12.53
N LYS A 21 4.09 3.66 -11.72
CA LYS A 21 2.83 4.19 -12.24
C LYS A 21 3.04 5.49 -13.02
N SER A 22 3.88 6.40 -12.51
CA SER A 22 4.19 7.69 -13.13
C SER A 22 4.83 7.55 -14.52
N LEU A 23 5.62 6.49 -14.72
CA LEU A 23 6.22 6.16 -16.02
C LEU A 23 5.19 5.83 -17.10
N LYS A 24 3.94 5.51 -16.71
CA LYS A 24 2.84 5.18 -17.64
C LYS A 24 1.85 6.32 -17.84
N GLY A 25 2.09 7.46 -17.18
CA GLY A 25 1.21 8.62 -17.22
C GLY A 25 1.01 9.25 -15.85
N LYS A 26 0.18 10.29 -15.80
CA LYS A 26 -0.09 11.02 -14.58
C LYS A 26 -0.70 10.10 -13.51
N VAL A 27 -0.08 10.06 -12.34
CA VAL A 27 -0.63 9.37 -11.16
C VAL A 27 -1.86 10.12 -10.67
N THR A 28 -2.99 9.42 -10.59
CA THR A 28 -4.24 9.94 -10.03
C THR A 28 -4.36 9.59 -8.54
N VAL A 29 -5.29 10.25 -7.84
CA VAL A 29 -5.62 9.91 -6.44
C VAL A 29 -6.09 8.46 -6.33
N ASN A 30 -6.84 7.95 -7.31
CA ASN A 30 -7.29 6.56 -7.31
C ASN A 30 -6.11 5.58 -7.43
N ASP A 31 -5.11 5.90 -8.26
CA ASP A 31 -3.90 5.08 -8.35
C ASP A 31 -3.15 5.05 -7.01
N ALA A 32 -3.03 6.20 -6.35
CA ALA A 32 -2.41 6.29 -5.03
C ALA A 32 -3.18 5.45 -4.00
N ILE A 33 -4.52 5.52 -4.00
CA ILE A 33 -5.38 4.73 -3.12
C ILE A 33 -5.17 3.23 -3.34
N GLU A 34 -5.22 2.77 -4.60
CA GLU A 34 -5.03 1.35 -4.93
C GLU A 34 -3.64 0.86 -4.50
N ILE A 35 -2.58 1.59 -4.86
CA ILE A 35 -1.20 1.24 -4.50
C ILE A 35 -1.05 1.13 -2.98
N ALA A 36 -1.53 2.12 -2.22
CA ALA A 36 -1.48 2.09 -0.76
C ALA A 36 -2.25 0.91 -0.19
N ALA A 37 -3.41 0.58 -0.76
CA ALA A 37 -4.24 -0.49 -0.26
C ALA A 37 -3.58 -1.87 -0.46
N TYR A 38 -2.98 -2.11 -1.62
CA TYR A 38 -2.23 -3.34 -1.91
C TYR A 38 -0.95 -3.45 -1.08
N VAL A 39 -0.21 -2.36 -0.89
CA VAL A 39 0.97 -2.33 -0.02
C VAL A 39 0.57 -2.67 1.41
N ALA A 40 -0.44 -1.98 1.97
CA ALA A 40 -0.95 -2.26 3.32
C ALA A 40 -1.37 -3.73 3.47
N ALA A 41 -2.14 -4.26 2.51
CA ALA A 41 -2.62 -5.64 2.53
C ALA A 41 -1.45 -6.64 2.53
N ASN A 42 -0.38 -6.40 1.76
CA ASN A 42 0.82 -7.25 1.78
C ASN A 42 1.51 -7.24 3.14
N PHE A 43 1.70 -6.06 3.75
CA PHE A 43 2.30 -5.98 5.09
C PHE A 43 1.45 -6.71 6.14
N PHE A 44 0.13 -6.53 6.11
CA PHE A 44 -0.77 -7.26 7.00
C PHE A 44 -0.74 -8.77 6.74
N ARG A 45 -0.63 -9.21 5.50
CA ARG A 45 -0.48 -10.64 5.17
C ARG A 45 0.78 -11.24 5.80
N VAL A 46 1.91 -10.51 5.74
CA VAL A 46 3.18 -10.93 6.36
C VAL A 46 3.07 -10.97 7.88
N ILE A 47 2.47 -9.94 8.49
CA ILE A 47 2.25 -9.88 9.95
C ILE A 47 1.36 -11.05 10.40
N PHE A 48 0.23 -11.27 9.73
CA PHE A 48 -0.68 -12.36 10.03
C PHE A 48 -0.01 -13.74 9.82
N ALA A 49 0.77 -13.91 8.77
CA ALA A 49 1.48 -15.18 8.53
C ALA A 49 2.42 -15.53 9.70
N LYS A 50 3.05 -14.53 10.30
CA LYS A 50 3.97 -14.66 11.44
C LYS A 50 3.26 -14.81 12.79
N ASN A 51 2.29 -13.94 13.06
CA ASN A 51 1.69 -13.78 14.38
C ASN A 51 0.36 -14.54 14.52
N LYS A 52 -0.24 -14.99 13.41
CA LYS A 52 -1.58 -15.59 13.30
C LYS A 52 -2.73 -14.68 13.75
N GLU A 53 -2.44 -13.39 13.93
CA GLU A 53 -3.40 -12.35 14.27
C GLU A 53 -2.91 -11.00 13.73
N LEU A 54 -3.83 -10.04 13.64
CA LEU A 54 -3.53 -8.63 13.36
C LEU A 54 -4.01 -7.80 14.54
N LYS A 55 -3.09 -7.15 15.23
CA LYS A 55 -3.41 -6.32 16.38
C LYS A 55 -3.77 -4.89 15.96
N PRO A 56 -4.62 -4.18 16.73
CA PRO A 56 -4.94 -2.78 16.45
C PRO A 56 -3.70 -1.88 16.29
N GLU A 57 -2.64 -2.13 17.06
CA GLU A 57 -1.38 -1.37 16.99
C GLU A 57 -0.66 -1.58 15.67
N GLU A 58 -0.71 -2.79 15.11
CA GLU A 58 -0.12 -3.12 13.80
C GLU A 58 -0.91 -2.47 12.67
N LEU A 59 -2.24 -2.50 12.76
CA LEU A 59 -3.14 -1.81 11.83
C LEU A 59 -2.86 -0.29 11.82
N ASN A 60 -2.86 0.31 13.01
CA ASN A 60 -2.62 1.75 13.19
C ASN A 60 -1.19 2.13 12.75
N GLY A 61 -0.20 1.27 13.00
CA GLY A 61 1.17 1.49 12.57
C GLY A 61 1.29 1.57 11.05
N VAL A 62 0.79 0.56 10.33
CA VAL A 62 0.87 0.53 8.85
C VAL A 62 0.10 1.70 8.24
N PHE A 63 -1.15 1.93 8.65
CA PHE A 63 -1.94 3.04 8.09
C PHE A 63 -1.39 4.42 8.48
N GLY A 64 -0.85 4.57 9.70
CA GLY A 64 -0.19 5.79 10.14
C GLY A 64 1.04 6.13 9.29
N ILE A 65 1.87 5.12 8.99
CA ILE A 65 3.03 5.28 8.10
C ILE A 65 2.59 5.70 6.70
N ILE A 66 1.60 5.00 6.12
CA ILE A 66 1.05 5.34 4.79
C ILE A 66 0.52 6.78 4.77
N SER A 67 -0.23 7.16 5.80
CA SER A 67 -0.76 8.52 5.95
C SER A 67 0.35 9.57 5.97
N ASN A 68 1.42 9.34 6.72
CA ASN A 68 2.55 10.27 6.78
C ASN A 68 3.25 10.38 5.41
N VAL A 69 3.59 9.24 4.80
CA VAL A 69 4.26 9.21 3.49
C VAL A 69 3.42 9.90 2.42
N TYR A 70 2.10 9.67 2.38
CA TYR A 70 1.23 10.27 1.37
C TYR A 70 0.98 11.76 1.62
N ASN A 71 0.91 12.21 2.88
CA ASN A 71 0.85 13.64 3.16
C ASN A 71 2.11 14.36 2.66
N ASP A 72 3.29 13.75 2.82
CA ASP A 72 4.55 14.30 2.33
C ASP A 72 4.62 14.29 0.80
N LEU A 73 4.24 13.19 0.15
CA LEU A 73 4.35 13.04 -1.31
C LEU A 73 3.30 13.86 -2.10
N PHE A 74 2.11 14.06 -1.54
CA PHE A 74 0.99 14.70 -2.22
C PHE A 74 0.59 16.06 -1.63
N GLU A 75 1.39 16.61 -0.72
CA GLU A 75 1.17 17.94 -0.11
C GLU A 75 -0.27 18.17 0.39
N ASN A 76 -0.83 17.17 1.10
CA ASN A 76 -2.22 17.16 1.61
C ASN A 76 -3.34 17.09 0.56
N GLN A 77 -3.05 16.70 -0.69
CA GLN A 77 -4.11 16.45 -1.69
C GLN A 77 -4.93 15.19 -1.40
N ILE A 78 -4.40 14.26 -0.60
CA ILE A 78 -5.13 13.05 -0.17
C ILE A 78 -6.06 13.41 0.99
N THR A 79 -7.36 13.23 0.78
CA THR A 79 -8.36 13.61 1.78
C THR A 79 -8.57 12.52 2.83
N LYS A 80 -9.22 12.87 3.95
CA LYS A 80 -9.70 11.89 4.94
C LYS A 80 -10.58 10.80 4.31
N ASN A 81 -11.39 11.14 3.30
CA ASN A 81 -12.23 10.17 2.63
C ASN A 81 -11.39 9.19 1.80
N ASP A 82 -10.28 9.64 1.23
CA ASP A 82 -9.36 8.79 0.47
C ASP A 82 -8.60 7.83 1.39
N TYR A 83 -8.16 8.28 2.56
CA TYR A 83 -7.62 7.38 3.60
C TYR A 83 -8.65 6.34 4.06
N LYS A 84 -9.93 6.73 4.16
CA LYS A 84 -11.00 5.75 4.43
C LYS A 84 -11.10 4.73 3.31
N LYS A 85 -11.06 5.14 2.04
CA LYS A 85 -11.07 4.21 0.89
C LYS A 85 -9.88 3.27 0.91
N ILE A 86 -8.67 3.75 1.23
CA ILE A 86 -7.48 2.90 1.40
C ILE A 86 -7.77 1.80 2.41
N SER A 87 -8.24 2.15 3.61
CA SER A 87 -8.53 1.16 4.65
C SER A 87 -9.61 0.15 4.23
N THR A 88 -10.70 0.62 3.61
CA THR A 88 -11.78 -0.25 3.12
C THR A 88 -11.25 -1.25 2.09
N LEU A 89 -10.53 -0.77 1.07
CA LEU A 89 -10.00 -1.61 0.01
C LEU A 89 -8.96 -2.60 0.55
N THR A 90 -8.10 -2.19 1.48
CA THR A 90 -7.17 -3.11 2.15
C THR A 90 -7.89 -4.27 2.83
N PHE A 91 -8.99 -3.99 3.56
CA PHE A 91 -9.75 -5.06 4.21
C PHE A 91 -10.53 -5.93 3.24
N GLU A 92 -11.01 -5.37 2.12
CA GLU A 92 -11.61 -6.15 1.03
C GLU A 92 -10.59 -7.11 0.40
N LEU A 93 -9.38 -6.62 0.13
CA LEU A 93 -8.28 -7.43 -0.38
C LEU A 93 -7.92 -8.57 0.58
N LEU A 94 -7.79 -8.29 1.88
CA LEU A 94 -7.44 -9.30 2.89
C LEU A 94 -8.50 -10.40 3.06
N LYS A 95 -9.77 -10.11 2.76
CA LYS A 95 -10.86 -11.09 2.78
C LYS A 95 -10.88 -11.98 1.54
N ASN A 96 -10.16 -11.60 0.48
CA ASN A 96 -10.12 -12.35 -0.76
C ASN A 96 -9.16 -13.55 -0.62
N THR A 97 -9.66 -14.76 -0.91
CA THR A 97 -8.85 -15.99 -0.85
C THR A 97 -7.73 -16.01 -1.88
N ASP A 98 -7.90 -15.28 -2.98
CA ASP A 98 -6.95 -15.20 -4.10
C ASP A 98 -6.02 -13.98 -3.98
N PHE A 99 -6.00 -13.34 -2.80
CA PHE A 99 -5.21 -12.13 -2.55
C PHE A 99 -3.76 -12.27 -3.00
N ASP A 100 -3.10 -13.39 -2.68
CA ASP A 100 -1.68 -13.59 -2.96
C ASP A 100 -1.42 -13.57 -4.49
N GLN A 101 -2.34 -14.11 -5.30
CA GLN A 101 -2.29 -14.07 -6.76
C GLN A 101 -2.63 -12.67 -7.30
N LEU A 102 -3.66 -12.02 -6.75
CA LEU A 102 -4.08 -10.68 -7.14
C LEU A 102 -3.00 -9.64 -6.89
N SER A 103 -2.38 -9.70 -5.71
CA SER A 103 -1.26 -8.85 -5.29
C SER A 103 -0.07 -9.02 -6.24
N THR A 104 0.34 -10.26 -6.47
CA THR A 104 1.42 -10.58 -7.42
C THR A 104 1.14 -10.02 -8.82
N SER A 105 -0.08 -10.20 -9.31
CA SER A 105 -0.49 -9.72 -10.64
C SER A 105 -0.51 -8.19 -10.71
N PHE A 106 -1.03 -7.52 -9.67
CA PHE A 106 -1.08 -6.07 -9.58
C PHE A 106 0.33 -5.46 -9.67
N PHE A 107 1.27 -5.91 -8.82
CA PHE A 107 2.62 -5.36 -8.82
C PHE A 107 3.41 -5.72 -10.07
N LYS A 108 3.25 -6.94 -10.62
CA LYS A 108 3.84 -7.29 -11.92
C LYS A 108 3.34 -6.39 -13.03
N ASN A 109 2.03 -6.13 -13.09
CA ASN A 109 1.45 -5.23 -14.08
C ASN A 109 1.97 -3.81 -13.92
N LEU A 110 2.24 -3.34 -12.69
CA LEU A 110 2.88 -2.05 -12.44
C LEU A 110 4.32 -2.01 -12.96
N ILE A 111 5.11 -3.07 -12.78
CA ILE A 111 6.53 -3.09 -13.16
C ILE A 111 6.75 -3.40 -14.66
N GLN A 112 6.01 -4.33 -15.25
CA GLN A 112 6.35 -4.92 -16.57
C GLN A 112 6.08 -4.01 -17.77
N ASN A 113 5.25 -2.96 -17.65
CA ASN A 113 4.95 -2.07 -18.78
C ASN A 113 5.83 -0.79 -18.80
N THR A 114 7.06 -0.84 -18.27
CA THR A 114 8.03 0.27 -18.37
C THR A 114 9.18 0.00 -19.34
N THR A 115 9.18 -1.16 -20.00
CA THR A 115 10.00 -1.46 -21.18
C THR A 115 9.10 -1.44 -22.40
N ASN A 116 8.95 -0.27 -23.03
CA ASN A 116 8.65 -0.06 -24.44
C ASN A 116 8.90 1.40 -24.79
#